data_AF-A0A0D2VFH5-F1
#
_entry.id   AF-A0A0D2VFH5-F1
#
_cell.length_a   1.000
_cell.length_b   1.000
_cell.length_c   1.000
_cell.angle_alpha   90.00
_cell.angle_beta   90.00
_cell.angle_gamma   90.00
#
_symmetry.space_group_name_H-M   'P 1'
#
loop_
_entity.id
_entity.type
_entity.pdbx_description
1 polymer ?
#
loop_
_entity_poly.entity_id
_entity_poly.type
_entity_poly.pdbx_seq_one_letter_code
_entity_poly.pdbx_strand_id
1 'polypeptide(L)'
;MGIPLPKWVTGEIEKDPDLAYTDQWGRRNYEYLSLGCDTLPVLKGRTPVQCYADFMRAFRDNFKHLLGDTIVEIQVGMGPAGELRYPSYPEANGTWKFPGIGAFQCYDKYMLSSLKAAAEAAGKPEWGSTGPTDAGHYNNWPEDTPFFKKEGGGWNTPYGEFFLTWYSQMLLEHGARILSSATSIFDGAGVKISVKVAGIHWHYGTRSHAPELTAGYYNTRFRDGYLPIAQMLARHGAIFNFTCIEMRDHEQPQDALCAPEKLVKQVALATGAAQVPLAGENALPRYDEYAHEQILRASSLNVDGSAVDREMCAFTYLRMNPSLFHPDNWRRFVAFVKKMNEGKGARRCWEEVEREAEQFVHVTQPFIQEAAVALMH
;
A
#
# COMPACT_ATOMS: atom_id res chain seq x y z
N MET A 1 6.11 -21.61 -3.51
CA MET A 1 7.44 -21.13 -3.93
C MET A 1 7.28 -19.67 -4.32
N GLY A 2 8.06 -18.74 -3.76
CA GLY A 2 7.95 -17.31 -4.08
C GLY A 2 8.61 -16.97 -5.42
N ILE A 3 8.17 -15.89 -6.07
CA ILE A 3 8.79 -15.35 -7.29
C ILE A 3 9.72 -14.20 -6.86
N PRO A 4 11.05 -14.39 -6.83
CA PRO A 4 11.98 -13.36 -6.38
C PRO A 4 12.28 -12.32 -7.48
N LEU A 5 13.06 -11.30 -7.14
CA LEU A 5 13.66 -10.39 -8.11
C LEU A 5 14.50 -11.15 -9.17
N PRO A 6 14.70 -10.57 -10.37
CA PRO A 6 15.51 -11.22 -11.40
C PRO A 6 16.89 -11.62 -10.90
N LYS A 7 17.37 -12.83 -11.25
CA LYS A 7 18.65 -13.37 -10.76
C LYS A 7 19.85 -12.46 -10.99
N TRP A 8 19.84 -11.67 -12.07
CA TRP A 8 20.91 -10.73 -12.34
C TRP A 8 20.89 -9.52 -11.40
N VAL A 9 19.72 -9.13 -10.88
CA VAL A 9 19.58 -8.08 -9.85
C VAL A 9 20.04 -8.64 -8.51
N THR A 10 19.59 -9.84 -8.14
CA THR A 10 20.03 -10.48 -6.88
C THR A 10 21.55 -10.67 -6.87
N GLY A 11 22.16 -11.00 -8.01
CA GLY A 11 23.62 -11.06 -8.15
C GLY A 11 24.34 -9.71 -8.02
N GLU A 12 23.69 -8.57 -8.23
CA GLU A 12 24.26 -7.25 -7.86
C GLU A 12 24.08 -6.97 -6.37
N ILE A 13 22.95 -7.37 -5.76
CA ILE A 13 22.75 -7.28 -4.30
C ILE A 13 23.77 -8.14 -3.54
N GLU A 14 24.15 -9.31 -4.05
CA GLU A 14 25.21 -10.14 -3.46
C GLU A 14 26.57 -9.45 -3.43
N LYS A 15 26.87 -8.61 -4.43
CA LYS A 15 28.11 -7.81 -4.48
C LYS A 15 28.03 -6.58 -3.60
N ASP A 16 26.85 -5.96 -3.53
CA ASP A 16 26.55 -4.80 -2.72
C ASP A 16 25.25 -4.98 -1.93
N PRO A 17 25.32 -5.54 -0.70
CA PRO A 17 24.14 -5.80 0.11
C PRO A 17 23.34 -4.56 0.50
N ASP A 18 23.93 -3.37 0.39
CA ASP A 18 23.24 -2.10 0.65
C ASP A 18 22.26 -1.70 -0.46
N LEU A 19 22.16 -2.48 -1.54
CA LEU A 19 21.05 -2.38 -2.50
C LEU A 19 19.72 -2.91 -1.95
N ALA A 20 19.73 -3.63 -0.83
CA ALA A 20 18.54 -4.09 -0.13
C ALA A 20 18.18 -3.16 1.03
N TYR A 21 16.87 -2.99 1.29
CA TYR A 21 16.42 -2.30 2.50
C TYR A 21 16.97 -2.98 3.75
N THR A 22 17.31 -2.17 4.75
CA THR A 22 18.07 -2.63 5.90
C THR A 22 17.57 -2.03 7.20
N ASP A 23 17.38 -2.87 8.21
CA ASP A 23 17.01 -2.44 9.55
C ASP A 23 18.22 -2.12 10.45
N GLN A 24 17.95 -1.60 11.64
CA GLN A 24 19.00 -1.20 12.59
C GLN A 24 19.89 -2.35 13.08
N TRP A 25 19.46 -3.61 12.91
CA TRP A 25 20.22 -4.80 13.28
C TRP A 25 20.99 -5.39 12.10
N GLY A 26 21.01 -4.70 10.95
CA GLY A 26 21.69 -5.11 9.73
C GLY A 26 20.97 -6.21 8.95
N ARG A 27 19.71 -6.53 9.26
CA ARG A 27 18.94 -7.51 8.50
C ARG A 27 18.51 -6.88 7.18
N ARG A 28 18.62 -7.65 6.10
CA ARG A 28 18.37 -7.20 4.73
C ARG A 28 17.07 -7.79 4.20
N ASN A 29 16.23 -6.97 3.58
CA ASN A 29 15.03 -7.41 2.88
C ASN A 29 15.28 -7.45 1.36
N TYR A 30 15.11 -8.63 0.76
CA TYR A 30 15.42 -8.89 -0.66
C TYR A 30 14.20 -8.84 -1.59
N GLU A 31 13.04 -8.40 -1.10
CA GLU A 31 11.80 -8.34 -1.89
C GLU A 31 11.79 -7.14 -2.86
N TYR A 32 12.53 -6.08 -2.55
CA TYR A 32 12.59 -4.85 -3.33
C TYR A 32 13.95 -4.16 -3.16
N LEU A 33 14.37 -3.34 -4.14
CA LEU A 33 15.61 -2.55 -4.06
C LEU A 33 15.41 -1.33 -3.16
N SER A 34 16.39 -0.99 -2.33
CA SER A 34 16.31 0.21 -1.48
C SER A 34 16.17 1.47 -2.33
N LEU A 35 15.18 2.31 -2.03
CA LEU A 35 14.97 3.57 -2.74
C LEU A 35 16.14 4.55 -2.59
N GLY A 36 17.04 4.33 -1.62
CA GLY A 36 18.27 5.10 -1.45
C GLY A 36 19.20 5.04 -2.67
N CYS A 37 19.06 4.02 -3.52
CA CYS A 37 19.88 3.86 -4.72
C CYS A 37 19.15 4.17 -6.05
N ASP A 38 17.92 4.69 -6.01
CA ASP A 38 17.05 4.97 -7.18
C ASP A 38 17.76 5.64 -8.38
N THR A 39 18.66 6.57 -8.09
CA THR A 39 19.33 7.45 -9.05
C THR A 39 20.79 7.09 -9.27
N LEU A 40 21.29 6.01 -8.66
CA LEU A 40 22.68 5.59 -8.74
C LEU A 40 22.83 4.44 -9.75
N PRO A 41 23.86 4.42 -10.62
CA PRO A 41 24.02 3.43 -11.69
C PRO A 41 24.56 2.07 -11.18
N VAL A 42 23.92 1.52 -10.16
CA VAL A 42 24.36 0.34 -9.39
C VAL A 42 23.93 -0.99 -10.01
N LEU A 43 23.10 -0.97 -11.06
CA LEU A 43 22.61 -2.16 -11.75
C LEU A 43 23.27 -2.31 -13.12
N LYS A 44 24.55 -2.73 -13.11
CA LYS A 44 25.38 -2.91 -14.31
C LYS A 44 25.43 -1.64 -15.19
N GLY A 45 25.60 -0.48 -14.57
CA GLY A 45 25.66 0.82 -15.24
C GLY A 45 24.32 1.54 -15.43
N ARG A 46 23.19 0.91 -15.04
CA ARG A 46 21.87 1.55 -15.01
C ARG A 46 21.42 1.81 -13.58
N THR A 47 20.54 2.80 -13.41
CA THR A 47 19.87 3.02 -12.12
C THR A 47 18.65 2.10 -11.96
N PRO A 48 18.17 1.85 -10.72
CA PRO A 48 16.90 1.17 -10.49
C PRO A 48 15.74 1.81 -11.25
N VAL A 49 15.57 3.14 -11.18
CA VAL A 49 14.48 3.85 -11.89
C VAL A 49 14.60 3.68 -13.40
N GLN A 50 15.81 3.69 -13.96
CA GLN A 50 16.00 3.39 -15.39
C GLN A 50 15.57 1.96 -15.73
N CYS A 51 15.93 0.97 -14.90
CA CYS A 51 15.50 -0.41 -15.10
C CYS A 51 13.96 -0.56 -15.06
N TYR A 52 13.28 0.14 -14.14
CA TYR A 52 11.82 0.15 -14.08
C TYR A 52 11.21 0.78 -15.34
N ALA A 53 11.75 1.91 -15.77
CA ALA A 53 11.30 2.60 -16.98
C ALA A 53 11.54 1.76 -18.25
N ASP A 54 12.68 1.08 -18.37
CA ASP A 54 12.98 0.16 -19.46
C ASP A 54 11.98 -1.01 -19.51
N PHE A 55 11.64 -1.57 -18.34
CA PHE A 55 10.66 -2.64 -18.23
C PHE A 55 9.27 -2.17 -18.66
N MET A 56 8.82 -1.00 -18.19
CA MET A 56 7.54 -0.41 -18.59
C MET A 56 7.47 -0.11 -20.09
N ARG A 57 8.56 0.40 -20.69
CA ARG A 57 8.65 0.62 -22.14
C ARG A 57 8.53 -0.70 -22.92
N ALA A 58 9.27 -1.73 -22.50
CA ALA A 58 9.18 -3.05 -23.11
C ALA A 58 7.78 -3.65 -22.98
N PHE A 59 7.11 -3.49 -21.83
CA PHE A 59 5.74 -3.92 -21.63
C PHE A 59 4.79 -3.20 -22.60
N ARG A 60 4.85 -1.86 -22.65
CA ARG A 60 4.04 -1.05 -23.56
C ARG A 60 4.21 -1.48 -25.01
N ASP A 61 5.46 -1.61 -25.47
CA ASP A 61 5.75 -1.88 -26.88
C ASP A 61 5.27 -3.27 -27.31
N ASN A 62 5.44 -4.28 -26.45
CA ASN A 62 4.99 -5.65 -26.70
C ASN A 62 3.46 -5.78 -26.63
N PHE A 63 2.80 -5.11 -25.68
CA PHE A 63 1.37 -5.25 -25.43
C PHE A 63 0.53 -4.09 -25.96
N LYS A 64 1.09 -3.21 -26.81
CA LYS A 64 0.40 -2.01 -27.35
C LYS A 64 -0.97 -2.29 -27.97
N HIS A 65 -1.16 -3.49 -28.51
CA HIS A 65 -2.40 -3.92 -29.16
C HIS A 65 -3.53 -4.25 -28.17
N LEU A 66 -3.22 -4.33 -26.87
CA LEU A 66 -4.18 -4.58 -25.78
C LEU A 66 -4.43 -3.34 -24.92
N LEU A 67 -3.58 -2.32 -25.02
CA LEU A 67 -3.66 -1.11 -24.19
C LEU A 67 -4.88 -0.26 -24.58
N GLY A 68 -5.59 0.22 -23.57
CA GLY A 68 -6.78 1.07 -23.73
C GLY A 68 -8.09 0.32 -23.93
N ASP A 69 -8.05 -1.02 -24.02
CA ASP A 69 -9.24 -1.87 -24.14
C ASP A 69 -9.17 -3.06 -23.17
N THR A 70 -8.35 -4.07 -23.48
CA THR A 70 -8.15 -5.22 -22.58
C THR A 70 -7.35 -4.81 -21.33
N ILE A 71 -6.27 -4.05 -21.51
CA ILE A 71 -5.47 -3.49 -20.44
C ILE A 71 -5.90 -2.03 -20.27
N VAL A 72 -6.70 -1.76 -19.25
CA VAL A 72 -7.22 -0.40 -18.95
C VAL A 72 -6.46 0.31 -17.83
N GLU A 73 -5.64 -0.42 -17.08
CA GLU A 73 -4.93 0.11 -15.91
C GLU A 73 -3.54 -0.54 -15.77
N ILE A 74 -2.56 0.30 -15.43
CA ILE A 74 -1.21 -0.09 -15.06
C ILE A 74 -1.00 0.31 -13.59
N GLN A 75 -1.05 -0.67 -12.68
CA GLN A 75 -0.66 -0.46 -11.30
C GLN A 75 0.86 -0.56 -11.16
N VAL A 76 1.52 0.55 -10.84
CA VAL A 76 2.97 0.63 -10.78
C VAL A 76 3.45 0.30 -9.38
N GLY A 77 4.16 -0.84 -9.23
CA GLY A 77 4.69 -1.29 -7.95
C GLY A 77 5.89 -0.48 -7.46
N MET A 78 5.84 0.01 -6.22
CA MET A 78 6.83 0.95 -5.64
C MET A 78 7.46 0.47 -4.32
N GLY A 79 7.45 -0.84 -4.09
CA GLY A 79 7.94 -1.41 -2.84
C GLY A 79 7.50 -2.86 -2.62
N PRO A 80 7.67 -3.37 -1.38
CA PRO A 80 7.21 -4.71 -1.01
C PRO A 80 5.71 -4.89 -1.29
N ALA A 81 5.34 -6.05 -1.81
CA ALA A 81 3.98 -6.35 -2.30
C ALA A 81 3.45 -5.38 -3.38
N GLY A 82 4.31 -4.57 -4.01
CA GLY A 82 3.93 -3.54 -4.97
C GLY A 82 3.44 -2.23 -4.33
N GLU A 83 3.49 -2.12 -3.00
CA GLU A 83 2.96 -0.98 -2.26
C GLU A 83 4.01 0.13 -2.12
N LEU A 84 3.60 1.39 -2.19
CA LEU A 84 4.46 2.54 -1.86
C LEU A 84 4.67 2.58 -0.33
N ARG A 85 5.69 1.86 0.16
CA ARG A 85 6.12 1.84 1.57
C ARG A 85 7.48 1.20 1.75
N TYR A 86 8.00 1.29 2.96
CA TYR A 86 9.13 0.48 3.41
C TYR A 86 8.69 -0.94 3.85
N PRO A 87 9.60 -1.94 3.83
CA PRO A 87 9.32 -3.29 4.32
C PRO A 87 9.40 -3.38 5.86
N SER A 88 8.59 -2.59 6.58
CA SER A 88 8.70 -2.43 8.03
C SER A 88 8.08 -3.56 8.88
N TYR A 89 7.25 -4.41 8.28
CA TYR A 89 6.57 -5.54 8.94
C TYR A 89 6.77 -6.88 8.17
N PRO A 90 8.01 -7.34 7.98
CA PRO A 90 8.27 -8.59 7.26
C PRO A 90 7.82 -9.80 8.10
N GLU A 91 6.82 -10.53 7.64
CA GLU A 91 6.33 -11.75 8.31
C GLU A 91 7.30 -12.94 8.16
N ALA A 92 8.18 -12.88 7.17
CA ALA A 92 9.14 -13.95 6.87
C ALA A 92 9.96 -14.34 8.11
N ASN A 93 10.06 -15.65 8.34
CA ASN A 93 10.79 -16.26 9.46
C ASN A 93 10.34 -15.79 10.85
N GLY A 94 9.11 -15.26 10.98
CA GLY A 94 8.56 -14.77 12.24
C GLY A 94 9.24 -13.50 12.76
N THR A 95 9.92 -12.75 11.88
CA THR A 95 10.62 -11.50 12.21
C THR A 95 9.68 -10.48 12.84
N TRP A 96 8.51 -10.31 12.22
CA TRP A 96 7.41 -9.51 12.71
C TRP A 96 6.14 -10.35 12.83
N LYS A 97 5.29 -10.00 13.80
CA LYS A 97 3.94 -10.53 13.97
C LYS A 97 2.99 -9.39 14.28
N PHE A 98 1.81 -9.43 13.67
CA PHE A 98 0.73 -8.52 14.02
C PHE A 98 0.40 -8.61 15.53
N PRO A 99 0.23 -7.48 16.25
CA PRO A 99 0.19 -6.09 15.78
C PRO A 99 1.47 -5.28 16.08
N GLY A 100 2.68 -5.85 15.95
CA GLY A 100 3.92 -5.15 16.30
C GLY A 100 4.17 -3.81 15.57
N ILE A 101 4.91 -2.89 16.19
CA ILE A 101 5.23 -1.57 15.60
C ILE A 101 6.07 -1.60 14.31
N GLY A 102 6.72 -2.71 14.01
CA GLY A 102 7.66 -2.80 12.89
C GLY A 102 9.02 -2.16 13.18
N ALA A 103 9.80 -1.88 12.15
CA ALA A 103 11.09 -1.19 12.28
C ALA A 103 11.38 -0.28 11.09
N PHE A 104 12.09 0.83 11.32
CA PHE A 104 12.63 1.67 10.25
C PHE A 104 13.63 0.90 9.38
N GLN A 105 13.55 1.08 8.05
CA GLN A 105 14.28 0.29 7.05
C GLN A 105 15.32 1.12 6.26
N CYS A 106 15.94 2.10 6.92
CA CYS A 106 16.82 3.09 6.29
C CYS A 106 18.31 2.97 6.68
N TYR A 107 18.77 1.77 7.04
CA TYR A 107 20.13 1.56 7.56
C TYR A 107 21.12 1.05 6.51
N ASP A 108 20.73 1.00 5.24
CA ASP A 108 21.67 0.78 4.15
C ASP A 108 22.55 2.02 3.94
N LYS A 109 23.76 1.83 3.41
CA LYS A 109 24.74 2.92 3.27
C LYS A 109 24.22 4.10 2.44
N TYR A 110 23.32 3.86 1.47
CA TYR A 110 22.80 4.91 0.59
C TYR A 110 21.80 5.80 1.32
N MET A 111 20.87 5.19 2.05
CA MET A 111 19.93 5.89 2.93
C MET A 111 20.66 6.64 4.04
N LEU A 112 21.64 6.03 4.69
CA LEU A 112 22.44 6.70 5.73
C LEU A 112 23.23 7.89 5.17
N SER A 113 23.78 7.79 3.96
CA SER A 113 24.42 8.92 3.29
C SER A 113 23.44 10.06 3.00
N SER A 114 22.21 9.75 2.57
CA SER A 114 21.15 10.74 2.36
C SER A 114 20.74 11.42 3.67
N LEU A 115 20.53 10.65 4.74
CA LEU A 115 20.20 11.18 6.07
C LEU A 115 21.28 12.12 6.57
N LYS A 116 22.55 11.73 6.43
CA LYS A 116 23.70 12.57 6.82
C LYS A 116 23.70 13.91 6.09
N ALA A 117 23.52 13.89 4.77
CA ALA A 117 23.46 15.12 3.97
C ALA A 117 22.27 16.01 4.38
N ALA A 118 21.10 15.43 4.65
CA ALA A 118 19.92 16.16 5.14
C ALA A 118 20.17 16.82 6.51
N ALA A 119 20.87 16.12 7.41
CA ALA A 119 21.20 16.62 8.74
C ALA A 119 22.23 17.76 8.68
N GLU A 120 23.24 17.66 7.82
CA GLU A 120 24.20 18.74 7.55
C GLU A 120 23.48 19.98 6.97
N ALA A 121 22.57 19.79 6.03
CA ALA A 121 21.77 20.87 5.45
C ALA A 121 20.84 21.54 6.47
N ALA A 122 20.36 20.79 7.46
CA ALA A 122 19.57 21.32 8.58
C ALA A 122 20.43 22.03 9.66
N GLY A 123 21.76 22.08 9.51
CA GLY A 123 22.66 22.63 10.51
C GLY A 123 22.76 21.79 11.80
N LYS A 124 22.42 20.51 11.70
CA LYS A 124 22.36 19.54 12.80
C LYS A 124 23.08 18.24 12.43
N PRO A 125 24.39 18.28 12.11
CA PRO A 125 25.12 17.10 11.63
C PRO A 125 25.05 15.89 12.58
N GLU A 126 24.86 16.12 13.89
CA GLU A 126 24.67 15.08 14.89
C GLU A 126 23.44 14.19 14.65
N TRP A 127 22.39 14.74 14.02
CA TRP A 127 21.15 14.02 13.66
C TRP A 127 21.34 13.07 12.48
N GLY A 128 22.45 13.19 11.75
CA GLY A 128 22.73 12.42 10.53
C GLY A 128 23.57 11.17 10.75
N SER A 129 23.97 10.88 11.99
CA SER A 129 24.90 9.80 12.31
C SER A 129 24.29 8.40 12.12
N THR A 130 22.99 8.25 12.41
CA THR A 130 22.22 7.01 12.27
C THR A 130 20.72 7.34 12.31
N GLY A 131 19.85 6.41 11.91
CA GLY A 131 18.42 6.47 12.24
C GLY A 131 18.15 6.22 13.74
N PRO A 132 16.89 6.40 14.21
CA PRO A 132 16.52 6.21 15.61
C PRO A 132 16.80 4.80 16.12
N THR A 133 17.67 4.70 17.14
CA THR A 133 18.01 3.43 17.80
C THR A 133 17.18 3.14 19.05
N ASP A 134 16.33 4.08 19.45
CA ASP A 134 15.41 4.00 20.60
C ASP A 134 13.97 3.67 20.19
N ALA A 135 13.78 3.24 18.94
CA ALA A 135 12.51 2.85 18.34
C ALA A 135 12.03 1.43 18.69
N GLY A 136 12.81 0.68 19.48
CA GLY A 136 12.48 -0.70 19.87
C GLY A 136 12.64 -1.71 18.73
N HIS A 137 12.02 -2.88 18.90
CA HIS A 137 12.04 -4.01 17.98
C HIS A 137 10.69 -4.20 17.27
N TYR A 138 10.68 -4.98 16.18
CA TYR A 138 9.50 -5.28 15.35
C TYR A 138 8.19 -5.54 16.12
N ASN A 139 8.26 -6.30 17.21
CA ASN A 139 7.08 -6.78 17.95
C ASN A 139 6.80 -6.00 19.25
N ASN A 140 7.52 -4.91 19.50
CA ASN A 140 7.20 -4.04 20.63
C ASN A 140 5.87 -3.32 20.39
N TRP A 141 5.29 -2.83 21.48
CA TRP A 141 4.16 -1.92 21.46
C TRP A 141 4.67 -0.48 21.54
N PRO A 142 3.91 0.53 21.06
CA PRO A 142 4.36 1.91 21.07
C PRO A 142 4.80 2.41 22.45
N GLU A 143 4.04 2.10 23.50
CA GLU A 143 4.32 2.53 24.88
C GLU A 143 5.57 1.88 25.50
N ASP A 144 6.05 0.76 24.94
CA ASP A 144 7.27 0.07 25.42
C ASP A 144 8.54 0.69 24.86
N THR A 145 8.43 1.69 23.98
CA THR A 145 9.58 2.26 23.27
C THR A 145 9.79 3.73 23.62
N PRO A 146 11.03 4.15 23.92
CA PRO A 146 11.32 5.57 24.12
C PRO A 146 10.94 6.45 22.93
N PHE A 147 11.09 5.94 21.70
CA PHE A 147 10.76 6.72 20.52
C PHE A 147 9.25 6.89 20.31
N PHE A 148 8.40 5.85 20.47
CA PHE A 148 6.98 5.90 20.08
C PHE A 148 5.97 6.12 21.21
N LYS A 149 6.40 6.05 22.48
CA LYS A 149 5.50 6.24 23.63
C LYS A 149 4.76 7.56 23.58
N LYS A 150 3.58 7.59 24.20
CA LYS A 150 2.68 8.76 24.13
C LYS A 150 3.26 10.02 24.78
N GLU A 151 3.85 9.89 25.96
CA GLU A 151 4.35 11.02 26.75
C GLU A 151 5.88 11.09 26.67
N GLY A 152 6.40 12.20 26.15
CA GLY A 152 7.84 12.40 25.96
C GLY A 152 8.49 11.44 24.96
N GLY A 153 7.73 10.93 23.99
CA GLY A 153 8.24 10.06 22.93
C GLY A 153 9.12 10.81 21.94
N GLY A 154 10.22 10.17 21.50
CA GLY A 154 11.15 10.71 20.51
C GLY A 154 10.50 11.18 19.21
N TRP A 155 9.39 10.53 18.79
CA TRP A 155 8.61 10.86 17.59
C TRP A 155 8.09 12.31 17.54
N ASN A 156 7.92 12.96 18.70
CA ASN A 156 7.39 14.33 18.84
C ASN A 156 8.45 15.31 19.38
N THR A 157 9.72 15.04 19.11
CA THR A 157 10.85 15.94 19.41
C THR A 157 11.34 16.61 18.14
N PRO A 158 12.14 17.70 18.20
CA PRO A 158 12.72 18.30 17.00
C PRO A 158 13.52 17.31 16.13
N TYR A 159 14.23 16.36 16.75
CA TYR A 159 14.91 15.29 16.02
C TYR A 159 13.92 14.32 15.36
N GLY A 160 12.88 13.90 16.09
CA GLY A 160 11.83 13.01 15.55
C GLY A 160 11.11 13.63 14.36
N GLU A 161 10.74 14.92 14.45
CA GLU A 161 10.15 15.65 13.34
C GLU A 161 11.07 15.72 12.12
N PHE A 162 12.36 16.02 12.33
CA PHE A 162 13.37 16.00 11.26
C PHE A 162 13.47 14.62 10.60
N PHE A 163 13.67 13.57 11.40
CA PHE A 163 13.88 12.22 10.89
C PHE A 163 12.64 11.69 10.15
N LEU A 164 11.45 11.84 10.72
CA LEU A 164 10.20 11.36 10.12
C LEU A 164 9.83 12.17 8.86
N THR A 165 10.14 13.47 8.83
CA THR A 165 10.01 14.28 7.62
C THR A 165 10.93 13.75 6.53
N TRP A 166 12.22 13.54 6.82
CA TRP A 166 13.17 12.98 5.86
C TRP A 166 12.73 11.58 5.37
N TYR A 167 12.41 10.67 6.27
CA TYR A 167 12.10 9.28 5.94
C TYR A 167 10.84 9.16 5.07
N SER A 168 9.80 9.93 5.38
CA SER A 168 8.57 9.98 4.56
C SER A 168 8.77 10.73 3.24
N GLN A 169 9.57 11.80 3.23
CA GLN A 169 9.91 12.55 2.01
C GLN A 169 10.68 11.69 1.01
N MET A 170 11.64 10.88 1.47
CA MET A 170 12.37 9.92 0.65
C MET A 170 11.42 8.96 -0.09
N LEU A 171 10.35 8.51 0.56
CA LEU A 171 9.31 7.66 -0.04
C LEU A 171 8.45 8.42 -1.07
N LEU A 172 8.08 9.68 -0.78
CA LEU A 172 7.34 10.52 -1.72
C LEU A 172 8.15 10.79 -3.01
N GLU A 173 9.45 11.06 -2.87
CA GLU A 173 10.33 11.30 -4.01
C GLU A 173 10.56 10.05 -4.85
N HIS A 174 10.67 8.88 -4.20
CA HIS A 174 10.70 7.58 -4.90
C HIS A 174 9.46 7.39 -5.77
N GLY A 175 8.27 7.59 -5.20
CA GLY A 175 7.01 7.52 -5.93
C GLY A 175 6.95 8.51 -7.11
N ALA A 176 7.35 9.76 -6.88
CA ALA A 176 7.35 10.80 -7.91
C ALA A 176 8.30 10.49 -9.08
N ARG A 177 9.51 9.98 -8.81
CA ARG A 177 10.49 9.59 -9.85
C ARG A 177 9.95 8.48 -10.76
N ILE A 178 9.35 7.45 -10.15
CA ILE A 178 8.78 6.32 -10.89
C ILE A 178 7.55 6.77 -11.69
N LEU A 179 6.65 7.56 -11.09
CA LEU A 179 5.46 8.06 -11.77
C LEU A 179 5.79 8.98 -12.93
N SER A 180 6.79 9.84 -12.79
CA SER A 180 7.26 10.68 -13.90
C SER A 180 7.65 9.83 -15.11
N SER A 181 8.32 8.70 -14.87
CA SER A 181 8.65 7.75 -15.94
C SER A 181 7.41 7.03 -16.47
N ALA A 182 6.57 6.48 -15.60
CA ALA A 182 5.39 5.72 -15.98
C ALA A 182 4.39 6.55 -16.80
N THR A 183 4.05 7.75 -16.33
CA THR A 183 3.15 8.69 -17.01
C THR A 183 3.68 9.06 -18.39
N SER A 184 4.98 9.36 -18.50
CA SER A 184 5.58 9.66 -19.81
C SER A 184 5.56 8.46 -20.76
N ILE A 185 5.76 7.24 -20.26
CA ILE A 185 5.82 6.04 -21.09
C ILE A 185 4.44 5.68 -21.65
N PHE A 186 3.41 5.74 -20.80
CA PHE A 186 2.05 5.34 -21.14
C PHE A 186 1.16 6.51 -21.60
N ASP A 187 1.74 7.69 -21.82
CA ASP A 187 1.02 8.82 -22.38
C ASP A 187 0.39 8.46 -23.73
N GLY A 188 -0.88 8.82 -23.91
CA GLY A 188 -1.67 8.48 -25.09
C GLY A 188 -2.00 6.99 -25.28
N ALA A 189 -1.62 6.09 -24.35
CA ALA A 189 -1.88 4.65 -24.48
C ALA A 189 -3.31 4.23 -24.05
N GLY A 190 -4.15 5.17 -23.62
CA GLY A 190 -5.53 4.89 -23.20
C GLY A 190 -5.67 4.17 -21.85
N VAL A 191 -4.58 4.05 -21.08
CA VAL A 191 -4.57 3.36 -19.78
C VAL A 191 -4.53 4.35 -18.62
N LYS A 192 -5.10 3.94 -17.49
CA LYS A 192 -4.95 4.61 -16.20
C LYS A 192 -3.67 4.15 -15.52
N ILE A 193 -3.05 5.01 -14.72
CA ILE A 193 -1.93 4.64 -13.84
C ILE A 193 -2.44 4.66 -12.41
N SER A 194 -2.13 3.61 -11.63
CA SER A 194 -2.48 3.55 -10.22
C SER A 194 -1.28 3.19 -9.35
N VAL A 195 -1.34 3.59 -8.08
CA VAL A 195 -0.33 3.28 -7.07
C VAL A 195 -1.02 2.74 -5.84
N LYS A 196 -0.49 1.62 -5.34
CA LYS A 196 -1.02 0.96 -4.16
C LYS A 196 -0.40 1.54 -2.89
N VAL A 197 -1.25 1.90 -1.92
CA VAL A 197 -0.87 2.40 -0.59
C VAL A 197 -1.46 1.45 0.45
N ALA A 198 -0.63 1.03 1.41
CA ALA A 198 -1.01 0.02 2.39
C ALA A 198 -1.91 0.59 3.50
N GLY A 199 -2.92 -0.18 3.89
CA GLY A 199 -3.79 0.10 5.02
C GLY A 199 -3.18 -0.36 6.35
N ILE A 200 -2.41 0.51 7.00
CA ILE A 200 -1.73 0.18 8.25
C ILE A 200 -2.61 0.63 9.42
N HIS A 201 -3.50 -0.27 9.84
CA HIS A 201 -4.60 0.08 10.75
C HIS A 201 -4.32 -0.19 12.23
N TRP A 202 -3.30 -0.98 12.58
CA TRP A 202 -2.97 -1.28 13.97
C TRP A 202 -2.21 -0.12 14.63
N HIS A 203 -2.41 0.06 15.92
CA HIS A 203 -1.93 1.21 16.69
C HIS A 203 -2.32 2.60 16.14
N TYR A 204 -3.24 2.68 15.18
CA TYR A 204 -3.78 3.93 14.66
C TYR A 204 -4.45 4.76 15.76
N GLY A 205 -5.01 4.12 16.79
CA GLY A 205 -5.59 4.83 17.95
C GLY A 205 -4.55 5.45 18.92
N THR A 206 -3.26 5.19 18.74
CA THR A 206 -2.18 5.80 19.56
C THR A 206 -1.87 7.23 19.09
N ARG A 207 -1.05 8.00 19.82
CA ARG A 207 -0.65 9.34 19.34
C ARG A 207 0.42 9.30 18.25
N SER A 208 1.33 8.34 18.34
CA SER A 208 2.48 8.21 17.44
C SER A 208 2.15 7.50 16.15
N HIS A 209 1.11 6.64 16.11
CA HIS A 209 0.79 5.84 14.93
C HIS A 209 2.01 5.01 14.45
N ALA A 210 2.75 4.42 15.39
CA ALA A 210 4.09 3.88 15.16
C ALA A 210 4.25 2.99 13.91
N PRO A 211 3.31 2.07 13.58
CA PRO A 211 3.41 1.26 12.36
C PRO A 211 3.35 2.07 11.06
N GLU A 212 2.53 3.13 11.02
CA GLU A 212 2.45 4.03 9.88
C GLU A 212 3.80 4.74 9.70
N LEU A 213 4.38 5.23 10.81
CA LEU A 213 5.69 5.89 10.81
C LEU A 213 6.80 4.98 10.29
N THR A 214 6.89 3.72 10.78
CA THR A 214 7.94 2.78 10.34
C THR A 214 7.78 2.38 8.87
N ALA A 215 6.55 2.34 8.35
CA ALA A 215 6.26 2.09 6.94
C ALA A 215 6.50 3.30 6.02
N GLY A 216 6.79 4.47 6.59
CA GLY A 216 7.09 5.71 5.87
C GLY A 216 5.92 6.66 5.71
N TYR A 217 4.74 6.31 6.24
CA TYR A 217 3.60 7.22 6.31
C TYR A 217 3.74 8.06 7.56
N TYR A 218 4.19 9.31 7.41
CA TYR A 218 4.31 10.22 8.55
C TYR A 218 2.92 10.76 8.98
N ASN A 219 2.03 9.84 9.30
CA ASN A 219 0.72 10.08 9.88
C ASN A 219 0.87 10.06 11.40
N THR A 220 0.28 11.03 12.08
CA THR A 220 0.19 11.05 13.54
C THR A 220 -1.14 11.66 13.92
N ARG A 221 -1.44 11.71 15.22
CA ARG A 221 -2.62 12.44 15.72
C ARG A 221 -2.68 13.92 15.29
N PHE A 222 -1.54 14.54 14.95
CA PHE A 222 -1.44 15.97 14.65
C PHE A 222 -1.09 16.27 13.18
N ARG A 223 -0.83 15.24 12.37
CA ARG A 223 -0.33 15.40 11.00
C ARG A 223 -0.97 14.36 10.09
N ASP A 224 -1.56 14.83 8.99
CA ASP A 224 -2.05 13.95 7.93
C ASP A 224 -0.87 13.44 7.09
N GLY A 225 -0.58 12.14 7.20
CA GLY A 225 0.46 11.48 6.43
C GLY A 225 0.05 11.08 5.00
N TYR A 226 -1.25 11.00 4.72
CA TYR A 226 -1.78 10.53 3.44
C TYR A 226 -2.03 11.67 2.46
N LEU A 227 -2.32 12.88 2.93
CA LEU A 227 -2.52 14.05 2.08
C LEU A 227 -1.30 14.34 1.16
N PRO A 228 -0.04 14.34 1.64
CA PRO A 228 1.11 14.52 0.76
C PRO A 228 1.25 13.43 -0.31
N ILE A 229 0.89 12.18 0.03
CA ILE A 229 0.88 11.06 -0.93
C ILE A 229 -0.19 11.32 -2.00
N ALA A 230 -1.41 11.67 -1.59
CA ALA A 230 -2.52 11.97 -2.49
C ALA A 230 -2.19 13.14 -3.42
N GLN A 231 -1.57 14.21 -2.90
CA GLN A 231 -1.10 15.35 -3.70
C GLN A 231 -0.01 14.95 -4.69
N MET A 232 0.90 14.06 -4.30
CA MET A 232 1.94 13.52 -5.19
C MET A 232 1.32 12.74 -6.35
N LEU A 233 0.37 11.84 -6.07
CA LEU A 233 -0.35 11.09 -7.10
C LEU A 233 -1.17 12.01 -8.02
N ALA A 234 -1.85 13.02 -7.46
CA ALA A 234 -2.64 13.99 -8.22
C ALA A 234 -1.81 14.73 -9.27
N ARG A 235 -0.58 15.16 -8.93
CA ARG A 235 0.33 15.83 -9.88
C ARG A 235 0.70 14.97 -11.08
N HIS A 236 0.57 13.65 -10.96
CA HIS A 236 0.87 12.68 -12.01
C HIS A 236 -0.40 12.10 -12.66
N GLY A 237 -1.59 12.57 -12.30
CA GLY A 237 -2.85 12.00 -12.79
C GLY A 237 -3.05 10.52 -12.45
N ALA A 238 -2.38 10.04 -11.40
CA ALA A 238 -2.46 8.65 -10.96
C ALA A 238 -3.68 8.41 -10.04
N ILE A 239 -4.09 7.16 -9.91
CA ILE A 239 -5.15 6.71 -9.01
C ILE A 239 -4.54 6.24 -7.70
N PHE A 240 -5.11 6.69 -6.59
CA PHE A 240 -4.76 6.22 -5.25
C PHE A 240 -5.50 4.91 -5.01
N ASN A 241 -4.81 3.77 -4.97
CA ASN A 241 -5.43 2.48 -4.67
C ASN A 241 -5.11 2.06 -3.23
N PHE A 242 -6.13 1.86 -2.40
CA PHE A 242 -5.98 1.67 -0.96
C PHE A 242 -6.52 0.31 -0.50
N THR A 243 -5.82 -0.34 0.45
CA THR A 243 -6.24 -1.63 1.00
C THR A 243 -7.07 -1.49 2.29
N CYS A 244 -7.49 -2.62 2.88
CA CYS A 244 -8.23 -2.70 4.15
C CYS A 244 -9.67 -2.15 4.09
N ILE A 245 -10.22 -2.06 2.88
CA ILE A 245 -11.56 -1.51 2.64
C ILE A 245 -12.66 -2.37 3.29
N GLU A 246 -12.41 -3.67 3.47
CA GLU A 246 -13.36 -4.64 4.01
C GLU A 246 -13.39 -4.72 5.55
N MET A 247 -12.39 -4.16 6.22
CA MET A 247 -12.18 -4.35 7.66
C MET A 247 -13.12 -3.46 8.49
N ARG A 248 -13.62 -4.00 9.61
CA ARG A 248 -14.37 -3.25 10.63
C ARG A 248 -13.59 -3.16 11.95
N ASP A 249 -13.76 -2.07 12.69
CA ASP A 249 -13.00 -1.82 13.93
C ASP A 249 -13.23 -2.92 14.99
N HIS A 250 -14.46 -3.45 15.09
CA HIS A 250 -14.83 -4.47 16.08
C HIS A 250 -14.30 -5.89 15.76
N GLU A 251 -13.84 -6.12 14.53
CA GLU A 251 -13.21 -7.39 14.13
C GLU A 251 -11.73 -7.44 14.54
N GLN A 252 -11.18 -6.33 15.03
CA GLN A 252 -9.77 -6.19 15.34
C GLN A 252 -9.49 -6.37 16.84
N PRO A 253 -8.26 -6.79 17.22
CA PRO A 253 -7.84 -6.80 18.62
C PRO A 253 -7.90 -5.39 19.23
N GLN A 254 -8.64 -5.26 20.33
CA GLN A 254 -8.96 -3.97 20.95
C GLN A 254 -7.75 -3.36 21.67
N ASP A 255 -6.89 -4.20 22.23
CA ASP A 255 -5.63 -3.83 22.84
C ASP A 255 -4.68 -3.19 21.81
N ALA A 256 -4.66 -3.69 20.57
CA ALA A 256 -3.87 -3.12 19.47
C ALA A 256 -4.32 -1.73 19.02
N LEU A 257 -5.47 -1.22 19.51
CA LEU A 257 -6.04 0.07 19.12
C LEU A 257 -6.17 0.23 17.59
N CYS A 258 -6.56 -0.86 16.93
CA CYS A 258 -6.81 -0.87 15.50
C CYS A 258 -7.98 0.05 15.14
N ALA A 259 -7.87 0.78 14.03
CA ALA A 259 -8.98 1.62 13.54
C ALA A 259 -9.05 1.68 12.00
N PRO A 260 -9.25 0.54 11.31
CA PRO A 260 -9.36 0.50 9.85
C PRO A 260 -10.46 1.42 9.30
N GLU A 261 -11.62 1.55 9.97
CA GLU A 261 -12.71 2.41 9.47
C GLU A 261 -12.32 3.90 9.51
N LYS A 262 -11.63 4.31 10.58
CA LYS A 262 -11.12 5.69 10.70
C LYS A 262 -10.01 5.98 9.70
N LEU A 263 -9.15 5.00 9.45
CA LEU A 263 -8.09 5.09 8.46
C LEU A 263 -8.65 5.26 7.05
N VAL A 264 -9.61 4.43 6.64
CA VAL A 264 -10.29 4.56 5.33
C VAL A 264 -10.96 5.93 5.21
N LYS A 265 -11.61 6.42 6.27
CA LYS A 265 -12.20 7.76 6.30
C LYS A 265 -11.16 8.87 6.12
N GLN A 266 -9.99 8.77 6.77
CA GLN A 266 -8.89 9.73 6.59
C GLN A 266 -8.39 9.75 5.14
N VAL A 267 -8.15 8.58 4.55
CA VAL A 267 -7.70 8.47 3.15
C VAL A 267 -8.75 9.02 2.18
N ALA A 268 -10.03 8.76 2.42
CA ALA A 268 -11.12 9.34 1.63
C ALA A 268 -11.11 10.88 1.69
N LEU A 269 -10.88 11.47 2.86
CA LEU A 269 -10.76 12.93 3.01
C LEU A 269 -9.50 13.49 2.34
N ALA A 270 -8.36 12.83 2.49
CA ALA A 270 -7.08 13.24 1.90
C ALA A 270 -7.14 13.21 0.36
N THR A 271 -7.69 12.14 -0.22
CA THR A 271 -7.90 12.02 -1.66
C THR A 271 -9.01 12.96 -2.17
N GLY A 272 -10.01 13.21 -1.32
CA GLY A 272 -10.97 14.31 -1.36
C GLY A 272 -10.31 15.64 -1.68
N ALA A 273 -9.50 16.11 -0.73
CA ALA A 273 -8.82 17.40 -0.75
C ALA A 273 -7.79 17.54 -1.88
N ALA A 274 -7.07 16.45 -2.22
CA ALA A 274 -6.10 16.44 -3.30
C ALA A 274 -6.71 16.25 -4.70
N GLN A 275 -8.04 16.02 -4.80
CA GLN A 275 -8.74 15.74 -6.05
C GLN A 275 -8.17 14.54 -6.84
N VAL A 276 -7.64 13.54 -6.14
CA VAL A 276 -7.15 12.30 -6.75
C VAL A 276 -8.23 11.22 -6.69
N PRO A 277 -8.47 10.42 -7.75
CA PRO A 277 -9.38 9.28 -7.69
C PRO A 277 -8.92 8.24 -6.66
N LEU A 278 -9.87 7.63 -5.96
CA LEU A 278 -9.63 6.58 -4.97
C LEU A 278 -10.20 5.26 -5.48
N ALA A 279 -9.37 4.22 -5.50
CA ALA A 279 -9.74 2.83 -5.71
C ALA A 279 -9.49 2.01 -4.45
N GLY A 280 -10.11 0.84 -4.34
CA GLY A 280 -10.04 0.00 -3.16
C GLY A 280 -9.64 -1.45 -3.43
N GLU A 281 -9.04 -2.10 -2.44
CA GLU A 281 -8.85 -3.55 -2.37
C GLU A 281 -9.16 -4.06 -0.95
N ASN A 282 -9.66 -5.30 -0.84
CA ASN A 282 -9.65 -5.97 0.46
C ASN A 282 -8.25 -6.49 0.79
N ALA A 283 -7.84 -6.36 2.06
CA ALA A 283 -6.52 -6.79 2.51
C ALA A 283 -6.45 -8.31 2.78
N LEU A 284 -7.52 -8.89 3.31
CA LEU A 284 -7.60 -10.32 3.64
C LEU A 284 -8.66 -11.03 2.80
N PRO A 285 -8.49 -12.34 2.51
CA PRO A 285 -9.54 -13.13 1.88
C PRO A 285 -10.78 -13.18 2.78
N ARG A 286 -11.87 -12.60 2.32
CA ARG A 286 -13.20 -12.61 2.95
C ARG A 286 -14.21 -13.12 1.93
N TYR A 287 -15.31 -13.71 2.37
CA TYR A 287 -16.40 -14.18 1.49
C TYR A 287 -17.78 -14.00 2.12
N ASP A 288 -17.82 -13.37 3.29
CA ASP A 288 -19.00 -13.15 4.12
C ASP A 288 -19.66 -11.80 3.81
N GLU A 289 -20.94 -11.70 4.13
CA GLU A 289 -21.76 -10.51 3.90
C GLU A 289 -21.25 -9.28 4.64
N TYR A 290 -20.67 -9.43 5.85
CA TYR A 290 -20.16 -8.30 6.62
C TYR A 290 -19.04 -7.56 5.88
N ALA A 291 -18.10 -8.30 5.27
CA ALA A 291 -17.04 -7.73 4.44
C ALA A 291 -17.61 -7.03 3.21
N HIS A 292 -18.53 -7.66 2.49
CA HIS A 292 -19.16 -7.08 1.29
C HIS A 292 -19.94 -5.79 1.60
N GLU A 293 -20.72 -5.77 2.67
CA GLU A 293 -21.42 -4.58 3.16
C GLU A 293 -20.46 -3.45 3.52
N GLN A 294 -19.34 -3.79 4.18
CA GLN A 294 -18.35 -2.79 4.56
C GLN A 294 -17.68 -2.19 3.32
N ILE A 295 -17.36 -3.02 2.32
CA ILE A 295 -16.83 -2.56 1.03
C ILE A 295 -17.83 -1.63 0.34
N LEU A 296 -19.10 -2.00 0.25
CA LEU A 296 -20.15 -1.16 -0.33
C LEU A 296 -20.26 0.19 0.41
N ARG A 297 -20.29 0.16 1.74
CA ARG A 297 -20.33 1.37 2.57
C ARG A 297 -19.11 2.26 2.32
N ALA A 298 -17.91 1.70 2.36
CA ALA A 298 -16.66 2.42 2.13
C ALA A 298 -16.57 2.97 0.69
N SER A 299 -17.02 2.22 -0.31
CA SER A 299 -17.01 2.62 -1.72
C SER A 299 -17.85 3.87 -2.00
N SER A 300 -18.90 4.09 -1.19
CA SER A 300 -19.73 5.28 -1.27
C SER A 300 -19.02 6.55 -0.78
N LEU A 301 -17.86 6.48 -0.11
CA LEU A 301 -17.12 7.66 0.39
C LEU A 301 -18.01 8.71 1.11
N ASN A 302 -19.12 8.28 1.72
CA ASN A 302 -20.06 9.16 2.39
C ASN A 302 -19.44 9.60 3.72
N VAL A 303 -18.75 10.74 3.67
CA VAL A 303 -18.11 11.35 4.83
C VAL A 303 -18.93 12.55 5.28
N ASP A 304 -19.44 12.49 6.51
CA ASP A 304 -20.16 13.61 7.15
C ASP A 304 -19.38 14.92 6.99
N GLY A 305 -20.02 15.93 6.38
CA GLY A 305 -19.43 17.25 6.15
C GLY A 305 -18.71 17.43 4.79
N SER A 306 -18.60 16.39 3.95
CA SER A 306 -18.15 16.55 2.56
C SER A 306 -19.31 16.96 1.66
N ALA A 307 -19.19 18.12 0.99
CA ALA A 307 -20.17 18.60 0.01
C ALA A 307 -20.03 17.93 -1.38
N VAL A 308 -19.04 17.05 -1.56
CA VAL A 308 -18.72 16.45 -2.86
C VAL A 308 -19.26 15.02 -2.88
N ASP A 309 -20.23 14.77 -3.75
CA ASP A 309 -20.69 13.43 -4.07
C ASP A 309 -19.58 12.69 -4.82
N ARG A 310 -18.85 11.82 -4.12
CA ARG A 310 -17.76 11.01 -4.66
C ARG A 310 -17.98 9.54 -4.36
N GLU A 311 -17.57 8.69 -5.29
CA GLU A 311 -17.48 7.24 -5.11
C GLU A 311 -16.05 6.79 -5.39
N MET A 312 -15.69 5.61 -4.89
CA MET A 312 -14.49 4.93 -5.37
C MET A 312 -14.61 4.66 -6.87
N CYS A 313 -13.55 4.90 -7.64
CA CYS A 313 -13.59 4.72 -9.08
C CYS A 313 -13.42 3.25 -9.51
N ALA A 314 -12.93 2.40 -8.62
CA ALA A 314 -12.76 0.96 -8.85
C ALA A 314 -12.60 0.21 -7.52
N PHE A 315 -12.91 -1.08 -7.53
CA PHE A 315 -12.59 -2.00 -6.44
C PHE A 315 -12.02 -3.30 -7.03
N THR A 316 -10.90 -3.77 -6.48
CA THR A 316 -10.27 -5.05 -6.88
C THR A 316 -10.37 -6.06 -5.75
N TYR A 317 -11.05 -7.17 -6.01
CA TYR A 317 -11.29 -8.22 -5.02
C TYR A 317 -10.11 -9.20 -4.92
N LEU A 318 -9.54 -9.32 -3.72
CA LEU A 318 -8.46 -10.25 -3.38
C LEU A 318 -9.06 -11.54 -2.78
N ARG A 319 -8.97 -12.71 -3.43
CA ARG A 319 -8.42 -13.02 -4.76
C ARG A 319 -9.21 -14.20 -5.32
N MET A 320 -9.21 -14.34 -6.65
CA MET A 320 -9.67 -15.57 -7.30
C MET A 320 -8.90 -16.80 -6.78
N ASN A 321 -9.62 -17.76 -6.22
CA ASN A 321 -9.12 -19.04 -5.71
C ASN A 321 -10.28 -20.05 -5.61
N PRO A 322 -10.02 -21.34 -5.33
CA PRO A 322 -11.09 -22.34 -5.22
C PRO A 322 -12.15 -22.03 -4.17
N SER A 323 -11.80 -21.36 -3.06
CA SER A 323 -12.76 -20.98 -2.01
C SER A 323 -13.77 -19.93 -2.49
N LEU A 324 -13.36 -18.98 -3.35
CA LEU A 324 -14.30 -18.02 -3.97
C LEU A 324 -15.38 -18.74 -4.80
N PHE A 325 -15.01 -19.82 -5.47
CA PHE A 325 -15.87 -20.59 -6.36
C PHE A 325 -16.72 -21.67 -5.64
N HIS A 326 -16.63 -21.77 -4.31
CA HIS A 326 -17.59 -22.57 -3.55
C HIS A 326 -19.01 -22.00 -3.78
N PRO A 327 -20.05 -22.83 -4.01
CA PRO A 327 -21.37 -22.35 -4.45
C PRO A 327 -21.94 -21.18 -3.63
N ASP A 328 -21.88 -21.27 -2.30
CA ASP A 328 -22.39 -20.21 -1.41
C ASP A 328 -21.58 -18.92 -1.49
N ASN A 329 -20.25 -19.02 -1.60
CA ASN A 329 -19.36 -17.86 -1.71
C ASN A 329 -19.53 -17.18 -3.07
N TRP A 330 -19.66 -17.97 -4.13
CA TRP A 330 -19.91 -17.45 -5.47
C TRP A 330 -21.26 -16.74 -5.56
N ARG A 331 -22.31 -17.31 -4.96
CA ARG A 331 -23.64 -16.68 -4.86
C ARG A 331 -23.55 -15.30 -4.21
N ARG A 332 -22.90 -15.21 -3.04
CA ARG A 332 -22.67 -13.95 -2.32
C ARG A 332 -21.82 -12.96 -3.12
N PHE A 333 -20.76 -13.44 -3.77
CA PHE A 333 -19.89 -12.61 -4.60
C PHE A 333 -20.64 -12.02 -5.80
N VAL A 334 -21.46 -12.81 -6.50
CA VAL A 334 -22.31 -12.32 -7.60
C VAL A 334 -23.29 -11.27 -7.11
N ALA A 335 -23.92 -11.48 -5.96
CA ALA A 335 -24.81 -10.47 -5.35
C ALA A 335 -24.06 -9.19 -5.00
N PHE A 336 -22.87 -9.31 -4.41
CA PHE A 336 -21.97 -8.18 -4.13
C PHE A 336 -21.60 -7.40 -5.40
N VAL A 337 -21.20 -8.08 -6.48
CA VAL A 337 -20.86 -7.42 -7.76
C VAL A 337 -22.05 -6.69 -8.35
N LYS A 338 -23.25 -7.29 -8.31
CA LYS A 338 -24.49 -6.62 -8.72
C LYS A 338 -24.73 -5.35 -7.92
N LYS A 339 -24.56 -5.41 -6.59
CA LYS A 339 -24.70 -4.24 -5.70
C LYS A 339 -23.68 -3.15 -5.99
N MET A 340 -22.41 -3.49 -6.21
CA MET A 340 -21.37 -2.53 -6.58
C MET A 340 -21.71 -1.80 -7.89
N ASN A 341 -22.33 -2.49 -8.85
CA ASN A 341 -22.72 -1.91 -10.14
C ASN A 341 -23.96 -1.00 -10.07
N GLU A 342 -24.77 -1.09 -9.00
CA GLU A 342 -25.94 -0.22 -8.82
C GLU A 342 -25.55 1.22 -8.40
N GLY A 343 -24.34 1.43 -7.84
CA GLY A 343 -23.84 2.73 -7.38
C GLY A 343 -24.61 3.31 -6.18
N LYS A 344 -24.34 4.57 -5.82
CA LYS A 344 -25.08 5.28 -4.76
C LYS A 344 -26.57 5.43 -5.12
N GLY A 345 -27.43 5.09 -4.17
CA GLY A 345 -28.88 5.35 -4.25
C GLY A 345 -29.75 4.12 -4.53
N ALA A 346 -29.16 2.93 -4.64
CA ALA A 346 -29.89 1.68 -4.86
C ALA A 346 -30.75 1.29 -3.63
N ARG A 347 -32.04 1.01 -3.86
CA ARG A 347 -33.04 0.70 -2.80
C ARG A 347 -33.30 -0.78 -2.56
N ARG A 348 -32.77 -1.67 -3.40
CA ARG A 348 -33.05 -3.11 -3.30
C ARG A 348 -32.39 -3.69 -2.05
N CYS A 349 -33.08 -4.55 -1.32
CA CYS A 349 -32.47 -5.20 -0.15
C CYS A 349 -31.53 -6.33 -0.58
N TRP A 350 -30.67 -6.80 0.33
CA TRP A 350 -29.71 -7.88 0.05
C TRP A 350 -30.39 -9.17 -0.40
N GLU A 351 -31.49 -9.54 0.25
CA GLU A 351 -32.24 -10.78 -0.02
C GLU A 351 -32.77 -10.84 -1.47
N GLU A 352 -33.22 -9.71 -2.01
CA GLU A 352 -33.70 -9.61 -3.39
C GLU A 352 -32.56 -9.90 -4.39
N VAL A 353 -31.39 -9.31 -4.17
CA VAL A 353 -30.24 -9.46 -5.09
C VAL A 353 -29.61 -10.85 -4.98
N GLU A 354 -29.59 -11.42 -3.77
CA GLU A 354 -29.13 -12.80 -3.56
C GLU A 354 -30.02 -13.83 -4.26
N ARG A 355 -31.35 -13.70 -4.18
CA ARG A 355 -32.27 -14.60 -4.91
C ARG A 355 -32.10 -14.53 -6.42
N GLU A 356 -31.81 -13.34 -6.96
CA GLU A 356 -31.46 -13.20 -8.38
C GLU A 356 -30.08 -13.77 -8.71
N ALA A 357 -29.16 -13.80 -7.75
CA ALA A 357 -27.86 -14.42 -7.92
C ALA A 357 -27.97 -15.96 -7.99
N GLU A 358 -28.91 -16.59 -7.27
CA GLU A 358 -29.15 -18.04 -7.34
C GLU A 358 -29.44 -18.53 -8.76
N GLN A 359 -30.23 -17.77 -9.53
CA GLN A 359 -30.50 -18.08 -10.94
C GLN A 359 -29.22 -18.03 -11.78
N PHE A 360 -28.31 -17.11 -11.48
CA PHE A 360 -27.01 -17.00 -12.14
C PHE A 360 -26.03 -18.11 -11.76
N VAL A 361 -26.07 -18.58 -10.51
CA VAL A 361 -25.23 -19.70 -10.04
C VAL A 361 -25.53 -20.96 -10.84
N HIS A 362 -26.81 -21.28 -11.08
CA HIS A 362 -27.19 -22.44 -11.89
C HIS A 362 -26.70 -22.35 -13.34
N VAL A 363 -26.71 -21.15 -13.93
CA VAL A 363 -26.23 -20.92 -15.30
C VAL A 363 -24.70 -20.97 -15.39
N THR A 364 -24.00 -20.54 -14.34
CA THR A 364 -22.53 -20.47 -14.31
C THR A 364 -21.87 -21.75 -13.77
N GLN A 365 -22.65 -22.70 -13.25
CA GLN A 365 -22.16 -23.93 -12.62
C GLN A 365 -21.12 -24.72 -13.43
N PRO A 366 -21.27 -24.94 -14.76
CA PRO A 366 -20.25 -25.63 -15.55
C PRO A 366 -18.91 -24.90 -15.55
N PHE A 367 -18.93 -23.57 -15.71
CA PHE A 367 -17.72 -22.73 -15.74
C PHE A 367 -17.04 -22.59 -14.38
N ILE A 368 -17.82 -22.55 -13.29
CA ILE A 368 -17.31 -22.55 -11.91
C ILE A 368 -16.51 -23.83 -11.66
N GLN A 369 -17.03 -24.96 -12.11
CA GLN A 369 -16.39 -26.26 -11.89
C GLN A 369 -15.10 -26.39 -12.70
N GLU A 370 -15.08 -25.91 -13.94
CA GLU A 370 -13.87 -25.80 -14.76
C GLU A 370 -12.83 -24.85 -14.13
N ALA A 371 -13.24 -23.66 -13.67
CA ALA A 371 -12.36 -22.70 -13.04
C ALA A 371 -11.77 -23.23 -11.72
N ALA A 372 -12.57 -23.90 -10.89
CA ALA A 372 -12.10 -24.52 -9.66
C ALA A 372 -11.06 -25.62 -9.95
N VAL A 373 -11.27 -26.44 -10.98
CA VAL A 373 -10.30 -27.47 -11.41
C VAL A 373 -9.01 -26.85 -11.93
N ALA A 374 -9.10 -25.79 -12.76
CA ALA A 374 -7.93 -25.10 -13.29
C ALA A 374 -7.07 -24.44 -12.19
N LEU A 375 -7.66 -24.11 -11.04
CA LEU A 375 -7.00 -23.47 -9.89
C LEU A 375 -6.50 -24.47 -8.84
N MET A 376 -6.77 -25.77 -9.00
CA MET A 376 -6.23 -26.83 -8.13
C MET A 376 -4.85 -27.35 -8.58
N HIS A 377 -4.37 -26.88 -9.74
CA HIS A 377 -3.05 -27.17 -10.32
C HIS A 377 -2.21 -25.90 -10.35
#